data_AF-A0A1G6V427-F1
#
_entry.id   AF-A0A1G6V427-F1
#
_cell.length_a   1.000
_cell.length_b   1.000
_cell.length_c   1.000
_cell.angle_alpha   90.00
_cell.angle_beta   90.00
_cell.angle_gamma   90.00
#
_symmetry.space_group_name_H-M   'P 1'
#
loop_
_entity.id
_entity.type
_entity.pdbx_description
1 polymer ?
#
loop_
_entity_poly.entity_id
_entity_poly.type
_entity_poly.pdbx_seq_one_letter_code
_entity_poly.pdbx_strand_id
1 'polypeptide(L)' 'MSTPIPRPGQHLPGPPPTVDPARIHAEVDELLAGLDTASAVHDDPTGLGQLPRQAHLLEQAHDVLVQALATVDKI' A
#
# COMPACT_ATOMS: atom_id res chain seq x y z
N MET A 1 -16.49 30.39 -33.49
CA MET A 1 -15.17 30.08 -32.89
C MET A 1 -14.77 28.70 -33.36
N SER A 2 -13.85 28.57 -34.33
CA SER A 2 -13.40 27.27 -34.85
C SER A 2 -12.30 26.72 -33.96
N THR A 3 -12.52 25.60 -33.29
CA THR A 3 -11.45 24.85 -32.63
C THR A 3 -10.68 24.07 -33.69
N PRO A 4 -9.33 24.13 -33.71
CA PRO A 4 -8.52 23.41 -34.68
C PRO A 4 -8.68 21.89 -34.50
N ILE A 5 -8.84 21.19 -35.62
CA ILE A 5 -8.95 19.72 -35.65
C ILE A 5 -7.58 19.13 -35.27
N PRO A 6 -7.48 18.26 -34.24
CA PRO A 6 -6.22 17.64 -33.85
C PRO A 6 -5.66 16.78 -34.98
N ARG A 7 -4.34 16.78 -35.16
CA ARG A 7 -3.71 15.89 -36.17
C ARG A 7 -3.89 14.43 -35.73
N PRO A 8 -3.99 13.47 -36.68
CA PRO A 8 -4.00 12.05 -36.36
C PRO A 8 -2.80 11.68 -35.47
N GLY A 9 -3.04 10.96 -34.36
CA GLY A 9 -2.02 10.55 -33.39
C GLY A 9 -1.74 11.56 -32.26
N GLN A 10 -2.21 12.81 -32.37
CA GLN A 10 -1.97 13.86 -31.36
C GLN A 10 -2.84 13.73 -30.10
N HIS A 11 -3.77 12.78 -30.10
CA HIS A 11 -4.62 12.40 -28.97
C HIS A 11 -4.11 11.16 -28.24
N LEU A 12 -3.03 10.52 -28.73
CA LEU A 12 -2.49 9.35 -28.07
C LEU A 12 -1.82 9.81 -26.77
N PRO A 13 -2.15 9.18 -25.62
CA PRO A 13 -1.39 9.37 -24.40
C PRO A 13 0.09 9.11 -24.72
N GLY A 14 0.98 9.98 -24.22
CA GLY A 14 2.42 9.78 -24.39
C GLY A 14 2.89 8.42 -23.87
N PRO A 15 4.14 8.02 -24.15
CA PRO A 15 4.70 6.77 -23.66
C PRO A 15 4.41 6.61 -22.15
N PRO A 16 3.92 5.43 -21.71
CA PRO A 16 3.64 5.21 -20.31
C PRO A 16 4.91 5.48 -19.49
N PRO A 17 4.79 6.06 -18.29
CA PRO A 17 5.95 6.26 -17.42
C PRO A 17 6.65 4.90 -17.24
N THR A 18 7.91 4.83 -17.66
CA THR A 18 8.70 3.61 -17.53
C THR A 18 9.11 3.46 -16.07
N VAL A 19 8.83 2.29 -15.50
CA VAL A 19 9.21 1.94 -14.13
C VAL A 19 10.69 1.54 -14.10
N ASP A 20 11.43 2.00 -13.10
CA ASP A 20 12.81 1.59 -12.85
C ASP A 20 12.84 0.42 -11.83
N PRO A 21 13.19 -0.81 -12.27
CA PRO A 21 13.23 -1.96 -11.37
C PRO A 21 14.28 -1.81 -10.27
N ALA A 22 15.41 -1.17 -10.54
CA ALA A 22 16.50 -1.03 -9.57
C ALA A 22 16.06 -0.15 -8.40
N ARG A 23 15.30 0.91 -8.69
CA ARG A 23 14.68 1.76 -7.67
C ARG A 23 13.70 0.99 -6.80
N ILE A 24 12.84 0.15 -7.39
CA ILE A 24 11.87 -0.64 -6.63
C ILE A 24 12.59 -1.61 -5.69
N HIS A 25 13.64 -2.28 -6.15
CA HIS A 25 14.43 -3.17 -5.30
C HIS A 25 15.03 -2.43 -4.09
N ALA A 26 15.59 -1.24 -4.31
CA ALA A 26 16.14 -0.43 -3.22
C ALA A 26 15.07 -0.01 -2.20
N GLU A 27 13.88 0.42 -2.66
CA GLU A 27 12.76 0.79 -1.78
C GLU A 27 12.25 -0.42 -0.97
N VAL A 28 12.21 -1.61 -1.58
CA VAL A 28 11.81 -2.86 -0.90
C VAL A 28 12.86 -3.28 0.14
N ASP A 29 14.14 -3.21 -0.18
CA ASP A 29 15.22 -3.56 0.75
C ASP A 29 15.22 -2.64 1.98
N GLU A 30 14.95 -1.34 1.80
CA GLU A 30 14.81 -0.38 2.90
C GLU A 30 13.61 -0.72 3.80
N LEU A 31 12.46 -1.09 3.22
CA LEU A 31 11.29 -1.52 3.98
C LEU A 31 11.55 -2.80 4.78
N LEU A 32 12.25 -3.77 4.19
CA LEU A 32 12.61 -5.02 4.87
C LEU A 32 13.60 -4.78 6.02
N ALA A 33 14.60 -3.92 5.83
CA ALA A 33 15.52 -3.51 6.88
C ALA A 33 14.79 -2.79 8.05
N GLY A 34 13.76 -2.00 7.74
CA GLY A 34 12.89 -1.37 8.75
C GLY A 34 12.09 -2.39 9.56
N LEU A 35 11.65 -3.49 8.95
CA LEU A 35 10.95 -4.56 9.67
C LEU A 35 11.88 -5.34 10.60
N ASP A 36 13.09 -5.69 10.16
CA ASP A 36 14.06 -6.41 10.99
C ASP A 36 14.45 -5.60 12.24
N THR A 37 14.63 -4.29 12.09
CA THR A 37 14.94 -3.40 13.22
C THR A 37 13.76 -3.24 14.17
N ALA A 38 12.53 -3.15 13.66
CA ALA A 38 11.33 -3.12 14.49
C ALA A 38 11.08 -4.44 15.23
N SER A 39 11.41 -5.58 14.61
CA SER A 39 11.35 -6.91 15.22
C SER A 39 12.37 -7.06 16.35
N ALA A 40 13.60 -6.58 16.14
CA ALA A 40 14.68 -6.64 17.14
C ALA A 40 14.41 -5.79 18.40
N VAL A 41 13.64 -4.71 18.28
CA VAL A 41 13.23 -3.86 19.42
C VAL A 41 12.06 -4.47 20.21
N HIS A 42 11.37 -5.47 19.64
CA HIS A 42 10.15 -6.06 20.21
C HIS A 42 10.35 -7.36 21.00
N ASP A 43 11.60 -7.74 21.29
CA ASP A 43 11.90 -8.89 22.13
C ASP A 43 11.69 -8.54 23.62
N ASP A 44 10.44 -8.26 24.00
CA ASP A 44 9.96 -8.36 25.38
C ASP A 44 9.52 -9.81 25.62
N PRO A 45 10.31 -10.62 26.34
CA PRO A 45 10.08 -12.06 26.53
C PRO A 45 8.82 -12.36 27.37
N THR A 46 8.12 -11.33 27.87
CA THR A 46 6.99 -11.50 28.77
C THR A 46 5.64 -11.57 28.04
N GLY A 47 5.51 -11.08 26.80
CA GLY A 47 4.29 -11.20 25.95
C GLY A 47 3.00 -10.54 26.49
N LEU A 48 2.97 -10.13 27.76
CA LEU A 48 1.79 -9.59 28.45
C LEU A 48 1.35 -8.22 27.92
N GLY A 49 2.29 -7.40 27.43
CA GLY A 49 1.98 -6.13 26.76
C GLY A 49 1.58 -6.28 25.28
N GLN A 50 1.89 -7.43 24.66
CA GLN A 50 1.62 -7.68 23.24
C GLN A 50 0.19 -8.19 23.01
N LEU A 51 -0.35 -8.99 23.91
CA LEU A 51 -1.73 -9.49 23.86
C LEU A 51 -2.80 -8.39 23.66
N PRO A 52 -2.86 -7.31 24.46
CA PRO A 52 -3.86 -6.26 24.26
C PRO A 52 -3.65 -5.49 22.96
N ARG A 53 -2.39 -5.31 22.52
CA ARG A 53 -2.06 -4.66 21.24
C ARG A 53 -2.48 -5.53 20.05
N GLN A 54 -2.22 -6.83 20.10
CA GLN A 54 -2.62 -7.80 19.07
C GLN A 54 -4.14 -7.92 18.99
N ALA A 55 -4.83 -7.94 20.14
CA ALA A 55 -6.29 -7.92 20.18
C ALA A 55 -6.85 -6.66 19.49
N HIS A 56 -6.27 -5.49 19.77
CA HIS A 56 -6.70 -4.24 19.14
C HIS A 56 -6.41 -4.22 17.62
N LEU A 57 -5.27 -4.77 17.19
CA LEU A 57 -4.93 -4.86 15.77
C LEU A 57 -5.89 -5.80 15.03
N LEU A 58 -6.26 -6.93 15.63
CA LEU A 58 -7.25 -7.86 15.07
C LEU A 58 -8.65 -7.23 14.98
N GLU A 59 -9.06 -6.43 15.96
CA GLU A 59 -10.31 -5.67 15.94
C GLU A 59 -10.32 -4.65 14.79
N GLN A 60 -9.25 -3.86 14.64
CA GLN A 60 -9.13 -2.90 13.54
C GLN A 60 -9.15 -3.59 12.16
N ALA A 61 -8.45 -4.72 12.03
CA ALA A 61 -8.44 -5.49 10.79
C ALA A 61 -9.84 -6.03 10.46
N HIS A 62 -10.59 -6.47 11.47
CA HIS A 62 -11.97 -6.91 11.30
C HIS A 62 -12.88 -5.78 10.80
N ASP A 63 -12.80 -4.59 11.40
CA ASP A 63 -13.61 -3.43 11.00
C ASP A 63 -13.36 -3.03 9.55
N VAL A 64 -12.09 -3.01 9.13
CA VAL A 64 -11.71 -2.70 7.74
C VAL A 64 -12.29 -3.73 6.77
N LEU A 65 -12.22 -5.02 7.11
CA LEU A 65 -12.76 -6.09 6.28
C LEU A 65 -14.28 -6.05 6.17
N VAL A 66 -14.98 -5.78 7.28
CA VAL A 66 -16.45 -5.60 7.29
C VAL A 66 -16.84 -4.40 6.45
N GLN A 67 -16.12 -3.28 6.59
CA GLN A 67 -16.38 -2.07 5.81
C GLN A 67 -16.15 -2.33 4.31
N ALA A 68 -15.06 -2.99 3.94
CA ALA A 68 -14.77 -3.34 2.55
C ALA A 68 -15.86 -4.24 1.96
N LEU A 69 -16.31 -5.25 2.72
CA LEU A 69 -17.38 -6.17 2.31
C LEU A 69 -18.73 -5.44 2.14
N ALA A 70 -19.09 -4.57 3.08
CA ALA A 70 -20.30 -3.75 2.99
C ALA A 70 -20.28 -2.75 1.81
N THR A 71 -19.08 -2.39 1.34
CA THR A 71 -18.93 -1.54 0.16
C THR A 71 -19.20 -2.30 -1.14
N VAL A 72 -18.88 -3.60 -1.17
CA VAL A 72 -19.19 -4.50 -2.31
C VAL A 72 -20.69 -4.82 -2.40
N ASP A 73 -21.39 -4.93 -1.27
CA ASP A 73 -22.85 -5.19 -1.22
C ASP A 73 -23.71 -4.01 -1.70
N LYS A 74 -23.12 -2.81 -1.87
CA LYS A 74 -23.82 -1.59 -2.36
C LYS A 74 -23.79 -1.40 -3.89
N ILE A 75 -23.23 -2.35 -4.64
CA ILE A 75 -23.08 -2.30 -6.11
C ILE A 75 -24.01 -3.34 -6.74
#